data_AF-A0A241VEP5-F1
#
_entry.id   AF-A0A241VEP5-F1
#
_cell.length_a   1.000
_cell.length_b   1.000
_cell.length_c   1.000
_cell.angle_alpha   90.00
_cell.angle_beta   90.00
_cell.angle_gamma   90.00
#
_symmetry.space_group_name_H-M   'P 1'
#
loop_
_entity.id
_entity.type
_entity.pdbx_description
1 polymer ?
#
loop_
_entity_poly.entity_id
_entity_poly.type
_entity_poly.pdbx_seq_one_letter_code
_entity_poly.pdbx_strand_id
1 'polypeptide(L)'
;MLPNNALSSQPITTEFFTPLRNDPLIDFEFGGTALQNASEGLSQTLWKCFYENGSIKLSHDQQEQTVLNVDNVAALSLGFDLSMRPVIAYLANSHCYLWFYDTAVSKQITADLGNGITFPQLSLDERRLVQSSNSDVILTYIRNNKMYMRLQRERFQTEHEITRAKRLIQIGSMKNSRFGFAYYDWD
;
A
#
# COMPACT_ATOMS: atom_id res chain seq x y z
N MET A 1 1.61 9.97 10.50
CA MET A 1 2.58 8.97 10.98
C MET A 1 2.10 8.21 12.19
N LEU A 2 2.39 6.90 12.24
CA LEU A 2 2.22 6.05 13.42
C LEU A 2 3.23 6.43 14.51
N PRO A 3 2.79 6.82 15.72
CA PRO A 3 3.71 7.10 16.82
C PRO A 3 4.57 5.87 17.14
N ASN A 4 5.89 6.06 17.21
CA ASN A 4 6.88 5.03 17.56
C ASN A 4 6.80 3.74 16.71
N ASN A 5 6.25 3.80 15.49
CA ASN A 5 6.03 2.63 14.63
C ASN A 5 5.25 1.49 15.32
N ALA A 6 4.36 1.82 16.25
CA ALA A 6 3.62 0.84 17.04
C ALA A 6 2.10 0.98 16.90
N LEU A 7 1.37 -0.12 17.10
CA LEU A 7 -0.09 -0.08 17.22
C LEU A 7 -0.53 0.63 18.50
N SER A 8 -1.75 1.16 18.51
CA SER A 8 -2.34 1.66 19.75
C SER A 8 -2.57 0.52 20.74
N SER A 9 -2.37 0.79 22.03
CA SER A 9 -2.56 -0.18 23.12
C SER A 9 -4.00 -0.67 23.25
N GLN A 10 -4.97 0.08 22.71
CA GLN A 10 -6.36 -0.31 22.60
C GLN A 10 -6.79 -0.23 21.13
N PRO A 11 -7.52 -1.24 20.62
CA PRO A 11 -8.04 -1.20 19.26
C PRO A 11 -9.13 -0.12 19.17
N ILE A 12 -9.10 0.66 18.09
CA ILE A 12 -10.18 1.59 17.74
C ILE A 12 -10.75 1.12 16.42
N THR A 13 -12.00 0.64 16.45
CA THR A 13 -12.65 0.04 15.29
C THR A 13 -13.54 1.05 14.59
N THR A 14 -13.33 1.23 13.30
CA THR A 14 -14.18 2.02 12.40
C THR A 14 -13.93 1.54 10.97
N GLU A 15 -14.77 1.96 10.03
CA GLU A 15 -14.66 1.56 8.63
C GLU A 15 -13.49 2.27 7.94
N PHE A 16 -12.85 1.58 6.99
CA PHE A 16 -11.91 2.19 6.06
C PHE A 16 -12.63 3.09 5.07
N PHE A 17 -11.91 4.07 4.52
CA PHE A 17 -12.42 4.85 3.40
C PHE A 17 -12.49 4.02 2.11
N THR A 18 -11.53 3.10 1.92
CA THR A 18 -11.49 2.23 0.75
C THR A 18 -12.40 1.01 0.94
N PRO A 19 -12.97 0.44 -0.13
CA PRO A 19 -13.70 -0.83 -0.07
C PRO A 19 -12.90 -1.95 0.59
N LEU A 20 -13.61 -2.97 1.08
CA LEU A 20 -12.97 -4.15 1.65
C LEU A 20 -12.13 -4.87 0.58
N ARG A 21 -10.87 -5.18 0.91
CA ARG A 21 -9.95 -5.94 0.07
C ARG A 21 -10.21 -7.44 0.21
N ASN A 22 -11.04 -8.01 -0.66
CA ASN A 22 -11.45 -9.43 -0.62
C ASN A 22 -10.89 -10.29 -1.76
N ASP A 23 -10.32 -9.68 -2.80
CA ASP A 23 -9.66 -10.35 -3.91
C ASP A 23 -8.16 -10.01 -3.87
N PRO A 24 -7.25 -11.00 -3.81
CA PRO A 24 -5.81 -10.71 -3.78
C PRO A 24 -5.29 -10.00 -5.03
N LEU A 25 -5.99 -10.09 -6.17
CA LEU A 25 -5.60 -9.49 -7.44
C LEU A 25 -6.30 -8.15 -7.72
N ILE A 26 -7.02 -7.59 -6.75
CA ILE A 26 -7.69 -6.30 -6.85
C ILE A 26 -7.44 -5.48 -5.59
N ASP A 27 -7.05 -4.22 -5.76
CA ASP A 27 -6.97 -3.26 -4.67
C ASP A 27 -7.57 -1.90 -5.06
N PHE A 28 -7.91 -1.10 -4.06
CA PHE A 28 -8.40 0.25 -4.19
C PHE A 28 -7.62 1.20 -3.28
N GLU A 29 -7.35 2.39 -3.79
CA GLU A 29 -6.72 3.48 -3.05
C GLU A 29 -7.26 4.83 -3.53
N PHE A 30 -7.43 5.78 -2.61
CA PHE A 30 -7.75 7.15 -2.98
C PHE A 30 -6.52 7.88 -3.51
N GLY A 31 -6.73 8.64 -4.58
CA GLY A 31 -5.70 9.49 -5.18
C GLY A 31 -6.28 10.78 -5.74
N GLY A 32 -5.42 11.52 -6.45
CA GLY A 32 -5.81 12.64 -7.29
C GLY A 32 -6.48 12.20 -8.59
N THR A 33 -6.79 13.18 -9.44
CA THR A 33 -7.56 12.98 -10.68
C THR A 33 -6.73 12.43 -11.84
N ALA A 34 -5.39 12.48 -11.75
CA ALA A 34 -4.49 11.89 -12.73
C ALA A 34 -3.19 11.43 -12.07
N LEU A 35 -2.50 10.47 -12.71
CA LEU A 35 -1.16 10.08 -12.28
C LEU A 35 -0.20 11.26 -12.40
N GLN A 36 0.73 11.36 -11.46
CA GLN A 36 1.71 12.45 -11.36
C GLN A 36 1.10 13.85 -11.18
N ASN A 37 -0.20 13.92 -10.87
CA ASN A 37 -0.91 15.17 -10.63
C ASN A 37 -1.62 15.16 -9.28
N ALA A 38 -1.07 15.89 -8.31
CA ALA A 38 -1.63 16.07 -6.98
C ALA A 38 -2.29 17.45 -6.78
N SER A 39 -2.52 18.24 -7.84
CA SER A 39 -2.97 19.65 -7.72
C SER A 39 -4.31 19.81 -7.01
N GLU A 40 -5.23 18.85 -7.22
CA GLU A 40 -6.57 18.84 -6.60
C GLU A 40 -6.59 18.08 -5.26
N GLY A 41 -5.43 17.63 -4.75
CA GLY A 41 -5.33 16.77 -3.58
C GLY A 41 -5.47 15.28 -3.87
N LEU A 42 -5.28 14.46 -2.83
CA LEU A 42 -5.10 13.00 -2.95
C LEU A 42 -6.33 12.17 -2.53
N SER A 43 -7.48 12.83 -2.33
CA SER A 43 -8.73 12.19 -1.89
C SER A 43 -9.87 12.43 -2.88
N GLN A 44 -9.55 12.62 -4.17
CA GLN A 44 -10.51 13.02 -5.20
C GLN A 44 -11.13 11.83 -5.92
N THR A 45 -10.31 10.82 -6.22
CA THR A 45 -10.70 9.71 -7.08
C THR A 45 -10.36 8.40 -6.40
N LEU A 46 -11.30 7.44 -6.44
CA LEU A 46 -11.03 6.07 -6.04
C LEU A 46 -10.45 5.30 -7.23
N TRP A 47 -9.17 4.96 -7.14
CA TRP A 47 -8.48 4.18 -8.16
C TRP A 47 -8.60 2.69 -7.85
N LYS A 48 -8.75 1.89 -8.90
CA LYS A 48 -8.66 0.42 -8.84
C LYS A 48 -7.31 -0.02 -9.41
N CYS A 49 -6.59 -0.86 -8.69
CA CYS A 49 -5.46 -1.64 -9.20
C CYS A 49 -5.92 -3.08 -9.40
N PHE A 50 -5.55 -3.70 -10.52
CA PHE A 50 -5.88 -5.09 -10.77
C PHE A 50 -4.88 -5.77 -11.71
N TYR A 51 -4.86 -7.10 -11.66
CA TYR A 51 -4.03 -7.92 -12.52
C TYR A 51 -4.85 -8.61 -13.60
N GLU A 52 -4.42 -8.51 -14.85
CA GLU A 52 -5.06 -9.15 -15.99
C GLU A 52 -4.02 -9.41 -17.09
N ASN A 53 -4.04 -10.62 -17.68
CA ASN A 53 -3.25 -10.97 -18.88
C ASN A 53 -1.74 -10.62 -18.78
N GLY A 54 -1.08 -10.96 -17.66
CA GLY A 54 0.36 -10.69 -17.48
C GLY A 54 0.69 -9.23 -17.15
N SER A 55 -0.31 -8.43 -16.81
CA SER A 55 -0.15 -6.99 -16.55
C SER A 55 -0.85 -6.56 -15.26
N ILE A 56 -0.17 -5.71 -14.49
CA ILE A 56 -0.81 -4.91 -13.45
C ILE A 56 -1.28 -3.60 -14.08
N LYS A 57 -2.52 -3.24 -13.82
CA LYS A 57 -3.21 -2.11 -14.43
C LYS A 57 -3.88 -1.25 -13.37
N LEU A 58 -4.02 0.03 -13.69
CA LEU A 58 -4.80 0.99 -12.91
C LEU A 58 -6.00 1.46 -13.70
N SER A 59 -7.13 1.64 -13.03
CA SER A 59 -8.30 2.27 -13.63
C SER A 59 -9.04 3.22 -12.69
N HIS A 60 -9.66 4.23 -13.29
CA HIS A 60 -10.70 5.08 -12.71
C HIS A 60 -11.60 5.57 -13.85
N ASP A 61 -12.88 5.82 -13.61
CA ASP A 61 -13.83 6.38 -14.59
C ASP A 61 -13.77 5.75 -16.00
N GLN A 62 -13.66 4.41 -16.05
CA GLN A 62 -13.55 3.60 -17.29
C GLN A 62 -12.26 3.81 -18.09
N GLN A 63 -11.34 4.65 -17.62
CA GLN A 63 -9.99 4.77 -18.16
C GLN A 63 -9.09 3.72 -17.51
N GLU A 64 -8.34 3.02 -18.33
CA GLU A 64 -7.47 1.93 -17.90
C GLU A 64 -6.07 2.12 -18.48
N GLN A 65 -5.05 1.84 -17.68
CA GLN A 65 -3.66 1.94 -18.09
C GLN A 65 -2.83 0.80 -17.49
N THR A 66 -2.01 0.17 -18.32
CA THR A 66 -0.99 -0.77 -17.85
C THR A 66 0.15 -0.02 -17.21
N VAL A 67 0.52 -0.41 -15.99
CA VAL A 67 1.62 0.20 -15.23
C VAL A 67 2.83 -0.71 -15.12
N LEU A 68 2.62 -2.02 -15.12
CA LEU A 68 3.68 -3.04 -15.09
C LEU A 68 3.27 -4.24 -15.94
N ASN A 69 4.21 -4.75 -16.73
CA ASN A 69 4.10 -6.08 -17.34
C ASN A 69 4.88 -7.05 -16.45
N VAL A 70 4.18 -8.01 -15.83
CA VAL A 70 4.75 -8.99 -14.92
C VAL A 70 3.88 -10.24 -14.90
N ASP A 71 4.49 -11.39 -15.17
CA ASP A 71 3.75 -12.66 -15.18
C ASP A 71 3.58 -13.23 -13.76
N ASN A 72 2.56 -14.10 -13.62
CA ASN A 72 2.31 -14.91 -12.44
C ASN A 72 2.14 -14.12 -11.13
N VAL A 73 1.48 -12.96 -11.20
CA VAL A 73 1.07 -12.21 -10.01
C VAL A 73 0.01 -13.00 -9.25
N ALA A 74 0.25 -13.24 -7.95
CA ALA A 74 -0.65 -13.97 -7.06
C ALA A 74 -1.36 -13.05 -6.05
N ALA A 75 -0.80 -11.88 -5.78
CA ALA A 75 -1.45 -10.83 -4.99
C ALA A 75 -0.85 -9.47 -5.32
N LEU A 76 -1.61 -8.39 -5.12
CA LEU A 76 -1.15 -7.02 -5.27
C LEU A 76 -1.77 -6.07 -4.24
N SER A 77 -1.15 -4.90 -4.07
CA SER A 77 -1.71 -3.77 -3.34
C SER A 77 -1.25 -2.45 -3.94
N LEU A 78 -2.08 -1.42 -3.80
CA LEU A 78 -1.90 -0.08 -4.35
C LEU A 78 -1.72 0.95 -3.24
N GLY A 79 -0.75 1.84 -3.45
CA GLY A 79 -0.62 3.12 -2.77
C GLY A 79 -0.31 4.23 -3.78
N PHE A 80 -0.42 5.50 -3.36
CA PHE A 80 0.11 6.64 -4.11
C PHE A 80 1.02 7.47 -3.21
N ASP A 81 2.15 7.92 -3.74
CA ASP A 81 2.97 8.93 -3.06
C ASP A 81 2.32 10.33 -3.14
N LEU A 82 2.89 11.30 -2.43
CA LEU A 82 2.40 12.68 -2.42
C LEU A 82 2.41 13.37 -3.79
N SER A 83 3.16 12.83 -4.75
CA SER A 83 3.22 13.33 -6.12
C SER A 83 2.24 12.60 -7.05
N MET A 84 1.32 11.79 -6.52
CA MET A 84 0.44 10.90 -7.29
C MET A 84 1.17 9.89 -8.17
N ARG A 85 2.36 9.44 -7.75
CA ARG A 85 3.02 8.30 -8.38
C ARG A 85 2.53 7.01 -7.76
N PRO A 86 2.17 6.00 -8.56
CA PRO A 86 1.76 4.71 -8.03
C PRO A 86 2.92 4.02 -7.30
N VAL A 87 2.58 3.45 -6.16
CA VAL A 87 3.41 2.50 -5.41
C VAL A 87 2.66 1.19 -5.43
N ILE A 88 3.31 0.12 -5.88
CA ILE A 88 2.66 -1.18 -6.08
C ILE A 88 3.49 -2.26 -5.41
N ALA A 89 2.88 -2.96 -4.46
CA ALA A 89 3.44 -4.17 -3.89
C ALA A 89 2.76 -5.35 -4.55
N TYR A 90 3.52 -6.39 -4.90
CA TYR A 90 2.94 -7.58 -5.51
C TYR A 90 3.72 -8.83 -5.16
N LEU A 91 3.02 -9.97 -5.17
CA LEU A 91 3.62 -11.30 -5.07
C LEU A 91 3.69 -11.92 -6.45
N ALA A 92 4.88 -12.34 -6.89
CA ALA A 92 5.06 -13.07 -8.13
C ALA A 92 6.21 -14.08 -7.95
N ASN A 93 6.07 -15.28 -8.53
CA ASN A 93 7.12 -16.32 -8.48
C ASN A 93 7.66 -16.58 -7.04
N SER A 94 6.76 -16.60 -6.03
CA SER A 94 7.08 -16.79 -4.61
C SER A 94 7.89 -15.67 -3.93
N HIS A 95 8.11 -14.54 -4.60
CA HIS A 95 8.78 -13.36 -4.07
C HIS A 95 7.79 -12.20 -3.92
N CYS A 96 8.06 -11.31 -2.95
CA CYS A 96 7.38 -10.03 -2.86
C CYS A 96 8.24 -8.95 -3.48
N TYR A 97 7.62 -8.12 -4.31
CA TYR A 97 8.26 -6.99 -4.96
C TYR A 97 7.55 -5.69 -4.57
N LEU A 98 8.31 -4.61 -4.56
CA LEU A 98 7.79 -3.25 -4.41
C LEU A 98 8.26 -2.39 -5.58
N TRP A 99 7.31 -1.87 -6.34
CA TRP A 99 7.54 -0.91 -7.42
C TRP A 99 7.20 0.49 -6.94
N PHE A 100 8.19 1.37 -6.88
CA PHE A 100 8.07 2.72 -6.31
C PHE A 100 9.09 3.70 -6.90
N TYR A 101 8.88 5.00 -6.65
CA TYR A 101 9.78 6.04 -7.12
C TYR A 101 10.90 6.23 -6.12
N ASP A 102 12.13 5.87 -6.50
CA ASP A 102 13.29 6.10 -5.67
C ASP A 102 13.91 7.45 -6.04
N THR A 103 13.81 8.40 -5.11
CA THR A 103 14.35 9.75 -5.26
C THR A 103 15.88 9.78 -5.32
N ALA A 104 16.58 8.77 -4.77
CA ALA A 104 18.03 8.69 -4.83
C ALA A 104 18.55 8.46 -6.25
N VAL A 105 17.76 7.75 -7.07
CA VAL A 105 18.09 7.45 -8.49
C VAL A 105 17.14 8.12 -9.48
N SER A 106 16.16 8.88 -8.98
CA SER A 106 15.16 9.65 -9.75
C SER A 106 14.44 8.83 -10.82
N LYS A 107 13.98 7.62 -10.47
CA LYS A 107 13.23 6.74 -11.37
C LYS A 107 12.32 5.78 -10.62
N GLN A 108 11.31 5.24 -11.32
CA GLN A 108 10.62 4.04 -10.87
C GLN A 108 11.60 2.87 -10.86
N ILE A 109 11.64 2.15 -9.75
CA ILE A 109 12.41 0.92 -9.59
C ILE A 109 11.54 -0.19 -9.03
N THR A 110 11.95 -1.44 -9.26
CA THR A 110 11.41 -2.61 -8.59
C THR A 110 12.43 -3.12 -7.59
N ALA A 111 12.06 -3.15 -6.32
CA ALA A 111 12.83 -3.79 -5.26
C ALA A 111 12.28 -5.20 -5.02
N ASP A 112 13.16 -6.20 -5.00
CA ASP A 112 12.83 -7.55 -4.51
C ASP A 112 12.98 -7.57 -2.98
N LEU A 113 11.88 -7.81 -2.27
CA LEU A 113 11.82 -7.89 -0.81
C LEU A 113 12.05 -9.32 -0.29
N GLY A 114 12.26 -10.27 -1.21
CA GLY A 114 12.52 -11.68 -0.94
C GLY A 114 11.25 -12.52 -0.81
N ASN A 115 11.48 -13.77 -0.43
CA ASN A 115 10.43 -14.76 -0.23
C ASN A 115 9.85 -14.73 1.20
N GLY A 116 8.85 -15.57 1.45
CA GLY A 116 8.22 -15.73 2.77
C GLY A 116 7.34 -14.56 3.22
N ILE A 117 7.18 -13.54 2.37
CA ILE A 117 6.24 -12.44 2.56
C ILE A 117 4.87 -12.84 2.02
N THR A 118 3.82 -12.61 2.81
CA THR A 118 2.42 -12.79 2.42
C THR A 118 1.57 -11.57 2.78
N PHE A 119 0.43 -11.43 2.10
CA PHE A 119 -0.54 -10.35 2.34
C PHE A 119 0.08 -8.94 2.34
N PRO A 120 0.84 -8.53 1.29
CA PRO A 120 1.34 -7.18 1.21
C PRO A 120 0.19 -6.18 1.08
N GLN A 121 0.27 -5.07 1.81
CA GLN A 121 -0.71 -4.00 1.82
C GLN A 121 -0.01 -2.65 1.82
N LEU A 122 -0.50 -1.74 1.00
CA LEU A 122 -0.06 -0.36 0.89
C LEU A 122 -1.20 0.58 1.22
N SER A 123 -0.85 1.75 1.79
CA SER A 123 -1.70 2.94 1.83
C SER A 123 -0.86 4.16 2.23
N LEU A 124 -1.30 5.35 1.82
CA LEU A 124 -0.72 6.62 2.29
C LEU A 124 -1.31 6.96 3.66
N ASP A 125 -0.48 7.24 4.65
CA ASP A 125 -0.95 7.42 6.02
C ASP A 125 -1.67 8.74 6.27
N GLU A 126 -1.22 9.80 5.60
CA GLU A 126 -1.77 11.14 5.70
C GLU A 126 -1.90 11.79 4.32
N ARG A 127 -3.15 12.06 3.91
CA ARG A 127 -3.48 12.58 2.58
C ARG A 127 -3.68 14.11 2.55
N ARG A 128 -3.81 14.76 3.72
CA ARG A 128 -4.08 16.20 3.83
C ARG A 128 -2.80 16.98 3.56
N LEU A 129 -2.85 17.90 2.60
CA LEU A 129 -1.71 18.73 2.19
C LEU A 129 -1.06 19.48 3.37
N VAL A 130 -1.85 19.91 4.36
CA VAL A 130 -1.39 20.63 5.56
C VAL A 130 -0.46 19.77 6.44
N GLN A 131 -0.50 18.44 6.31
CA GLN A 131 0.33 17.50 7.09
C GLN A 131 1.32 16.70 6.21
N SER A 132 1.52 17.12 4.95
CA SER A 132 2.32 16.42 3.94
C SER A 132 3.77 16.16 4.35
N SER A 133 4.37 17.00 5.19
CA SER A 133 5.76 16.81 5.66
C SER A 133 5.96 15.53 6.48
N ASN A 134 4.89 14.94 7.00
CA ASN A 134 4.91 13.73 7.81
C ASN A 134 4.22 12.54 7.13
N SER A 135 3.87 12.66 5.85
CA SER A 135 3.19 11.60 5.11
C SER A 135 4.18 10.57 4.57
N ASP A 136 3.84 9.29 4.70
CA ASP A 136 4.54 8.17 4.08
C ASP A 136 3.56 7.22 3.43
N VAL A 137 3.94 6.67 2.27
CA VAL A 137 3.40 5.39 1.87
C VAL A 137 3.95 4.34 2.83
N ILE A 138 3.03 3.61 3.46
CA ILE A 138 3.33 2.54 4.40
C ILE A 138 3.13 1.21 3.68
N LEU A 139 4.18 0.40 3.60
CA LEU A 139 4.09 -1.00 3.22
C LEU A 139 3.98 -1.85 4.48
N THR A 140 2.96 -2.69 4.56
CA THR A 140 2.79 -3.69 5.63
C THR A 140 2.61 -5.07 5.03
N TYR A 141 3.13 -6.10 5.68
CA TYR A 141 2.97 -7.49 5.25
C TYR A 141 3.17 -8.47 6.41
N ILE A 142 2.88 -9.74 6.16
CA ILE A 142 3.15 -10.84 7.09
C ILE A 142 4.40 -11.59 6.65
N ARG A 143 5.28 -11.92 7.62
CA ARG A 143 6.38 -12.87 7.45
C ARG A 143 6.55 -13.63 8.77
N ASN A 144 6.64 -14.96 8.71
CA ASN A 144 6.83 -15.80 9.90
C ASN A 144 5.83 -15.50 11.05
N ASN A 145 4.54 -15.35 10.72
CA ASN A 145 3.46 -15.01 11.66
C ASN A 145 3.66 -13.69 12.42
N LYS A 146 4.45 -12.77 11.86
CA LYS A 146 4.65 -11.42 12.37
C LYS A 146 4.28 -10.42 11.28
N MET A 147 3.62 -9.35 11.70
CA MET A 147 3.37 -8.19 10.86
C MET A 147 4.60 -7.29 10.88
N TYR A 148 5.06 -6.94 9.69
CA TYR A 148 6.15 -6.00 9.51
C TYR A 148 5.69 -4.78 8.72
N MET A 149 6.37 -3.67 8.94
CA MET A 149 6.17 -2.41 8.26
C MET A 149 7.48 -1.90 7.67
N ARG A 150 7.41 -1.31 6.48
CA ARG A 150 8.47 -0.56 5.82
C ARG A 150 7.93 0.81 5.40
N LEU A 151 8.72 1.86 5.59
CA LEU A 151 8.29 3.25 5.38
C LEU A 151 8.96 3.89 4.16
N GLN A 152 8.21 4.72 3.43
CA GLN A 152 8.72 5.47 2.27
C GLN A 152 9.90 6.38 2.62
N ARG A 153 9.87 7.12 3.74
CA ARG A 153 11.00 7.98 4.18
C ARG A 153 12.31 7.21 4.39
N GLU A 154 12.23 5.92 4.67
CA GLU A 154 13.39 5.02 4.82
C GLU A 154 13.69 4.28 3.52
N ARG A 155 13.09 4.72 2.40
CA ARG A 155 13.14 4.08 1.09
C ARG A 155 12.77 2.59 1.16
N PHE A 156 11.92 2.23 2.10
CA PHE A 156 11.52 0.87 2.41
C PHE A 156 12.70 -0.09 2.73
N GLN A 157 13.86 0.42 3.15
CA GLN A 157 15.04 -0.41 3.41
C GLN A 157 14.98 -1.11 4.77
N THR A 158 14.42 -0.44 5.77
CA THR A 158 14.31 -0.94 7.15
C THR A 158 12.99 -1.65 7.36
N GLU A 159 13.05 -2.82 7.99
CA GLU A 159 11.90 -3.63 8.38
C GLU A 159 11.61 -3.45 9.88
N HIS A 160 10.41 -2.99 10.22
CA HIS A 160 9.97 -2.78 11.59
C HIS A 160 8.94 -3.84 11.96
N GLU A 161 9.19 -4.63 12.99
CA GLU A 161 8.19 -5.55 13.54
C GLU A 161 7.11 -4.75 14.29
N ILE A 162 5.84 -5.00 13.96
CA ILE A 162 4.69 -4.27 14.52
C ILE A 162 4.02 -5.10 15.60
N THR A 163 3.68 -6.35 15.28
CA THR A 163 2.93 -7.27 16.15
C THR A 163 3.00 -8.69 15.59
N ARG A 164 2.58 -9.68 16.39
CA ARG A 164 2.19 -11.00 15.86
C ARG A 164 0.90 -10.86 15.04
N ALA A 165 0.87 -11.54 13.89
CA ALA A 165 -0.31 -11.65 13.03
C ALA A 165 -0.09 -12.76 12.00
N LYS A 166 -1.14 -13.53 11.70
CA LYS A 166 -1.09 -14.62 10.70
C LYS A 166 -1.66 -14.20 9.35
N ARG A 167 -2.54 -13.19 9.32
CA ARG A 167 -3.11 -12.65 8.09
C ARG A 167 -3.38 -11.16 8.21
N LEU A 168 -2.91 -10.39 7.24
CA LEU A 168 -3.28 -9.00 7.06
C LEU A 168 -4.41 -8.90 6.03
N ILE A 169 -5.44 -8.12 6.34
CA ILE A 169 -6.63 -7.97 5.49
C ILE A 169 -6.57 -6.62 4.77
N GLN A 170 -6.35 -5.54 5.52
CA GLN A 170 -6.41 -4.19 4.99
C GLN A 170 -5.66 -3.22 5.91
N ILE A 171 -5.06 -2.19 5.31
CA ILE A 171 -4.54 -1.02 6.01
C ILE A 171 -5.07 0.24 5.33
N GLY A 172 -4.95 1.38 6.00
CA GLY A 172 -5.24 2.69 5.41
C GLY A 172 -6.00 3.64 6.31
N SER A 173 -6.32 4.82 5.78
CA SER A 173 -7.13 5.79 6.51
C SER A 173 -8.55 5.27 6.77
N MET A 174 -8.99 5.42 8.01
CA MET A 174 -10.34 5.11 8.45
C MET A 174 -11.20 6.36 8.62
N LYS A 175 -12.53 6.19 8.70
CA LYS A 175 -13.51 7.29 8.78
C LYS A 175 -13.36 8.20 10.01
N ASN A 176 -12.64 7.77 11.04
CA ASN A 176 -12.29 8.59 12.21
C ASN A 176 -10.94 9.34 12.07
N SER A 177 -10.39 9.44 10.85
CA SER A 177 -9.10 10.08 10.57
C SER A 177 -7.88 9.42 11.22
N ARG A 178 -7.99 8.13 11.59
CA ARG A 178 -6.83 7.33 12.03
C ARG A 178 -6.37 6.40 10.91
N PHE A 179 -5.09 6.05 10.93
CA PHE A 179 -4.58 4.94 10.14
C PHE A 179 -4.89 3.61 10.84
N GLY A 180 -5.52 2.69 10.12
CA GLY A 180 -6.01 1.42 10.66
C GLY A 180 -5.27 0.21 10.10
N PHE A 181 -5.34 -0.88 10.85
CA PHE A 181 -4.88 -2.21 10.46
C PHE A 181 -5.97 -3.21 10.78
N ALA A 182 -6.47 -3.93 9.78
CA ALA A 182 -7.36 -5.06 9.95
C ALA A 182 -6.57 -6.34 9.69
N TYR A 183 -6.45 -7.19 10.71
CA TYR A 183 -5.66 -8.42 10.66
C TYR A 183 -6.24 -9.48 11.60
N TYR A 184 -5.82 -10.72 11.37
CA TYR A 184 -6.11 -11.85 12.25
C TYR A 184 -4.82 -12.35 12.91
N ASP A 185 -4.88 -12.54 14.22
CA ASP A 185 -3.95 -13.34 14.99
C ASP A 185 -4.77 -14.40 15.73
N TRP A 186 -4.82 -15.62 15.19
CA TRP A 186 -5.38 -16.76 15.91
C TRP A 186 -4.27 -17.45 16.69
N ASP A 187 -4.61 -18.07 17.81
CA ASP A 187 -3.71 -18.94 18.57
C ASP A 187 -3.22 -20.12 17.71
#